data_AF-A0AAC8VJ73-F1
#
_entry.id   AF-A0AAC8VJ73-F1
#
_cell.length_a   1.000
_cell.length_b   1.000
_cell.length_c   1.000
_cell.angle_alpha   90.00
_cell.angle_beta   90.00
_cell.angle_gamma   90.00
#
_symmetry.space_group_name_H-M   'P 1'
#
loop_
_entity.id
_entity.type
_entity.pdbx_description
1 polymer ?
#
loop_
_entity_poly.entity_id
_entity_poly.type
_entity_poly.pdbx_seq_one_letter_code
_entity_poly.pdbx_strand_id
1 'polypeptide(L)' 'MRVITKPTTAKCNIQAYIRYLLSEPVRTSCTGLSDVLLNISHDSVNRFLLRENYRPEDF' A
#
# COMPACT_ATOMS: atom_id res chain seq x y z
N MET A 1 10.22 -10.28 -10.94
CA MET A 1 9.89 -8.85 -10.86
C MET A 1 8.93 -8.52 -11.99
N ARG A 2 7.74 -7.98 -11.71
CA ARG A 2 6.76 -7.72 -12.78
C ARG A 2 7.16 -6.43 -13.52
N VAL A 3 7.38 -6.51 -14.83
CA VAL A 3 7.64 -5.32 -15.66
C VAL A 3 6.33 -4.53 -15.81
N ILE A 4 6.34 -3.29 -15.34
CA ILE A 4 5.15 -2.42 -15.34
C ILE A 4 5.08 -1.69 -16.68
N THR A 5 4.12 -2.07 -17.50
CA THR A 5 3.90 -1.48 -18.84
C THR A 5 2.71 -0.53 -18.90
N LYS A 6 1.90 -0.45 -17.83
CA LYS A 6 0.69 0.39 -17.76
C LYS A 6 0.67 1.26 -16.50
N PRO A 7 0.16 2.50 -16.60
CA PRO A 7 -0.02 3.38 -15.44
C PRO A 7 -0.92 2.72 -14.39
N THR A 8 -0.69 3.05 -13.12
CA THR A 8 -1.45 2.46 -12.01
C THR A 8 -2.86 3.04 -11.98
N THR A 9 -3.84 2.17 -11.75
CA THR A 9 -5.20 2.57 -11.38
C THR A 9 -5.43 2.47 -9.87
N ALA A 10 -4.41 2.03 -9.11
CA ALA A 10 -4.47 2.00 -7.66
C ALA A 10 -4.58 3.43 -7.15
N LYS A 11 -5.58 3.66 -6.29
CA LYS A 11 -5.72 4.94 -5.57
C LYS A 11 -4.67 5.07 -4.46
N CYS A 12 -4.10 3.93 -4.03
CA CYS A 12 -3.00 3.89 -3.07
C CYS A 12 -1.68 4.19 -3.78
N ASN A 13 -0.84 5.02 -3.16
CA ASN A 13 0.48 5.38 -3.65
C ASN A 13 1.51 5.38 -2.50
N ILE A 14 2.79 5.45 -2.84
CA ILE A 14 3.88 5.34 -1.87
C ILE A 14 3.86 6.42 -0.79
N GLN A 15 3.47 7.66 -1.11
CA GLN A 15 3.39 8.73 -0.13
C GLN A 15 2.30 8.47 0.92
N ALA A 16 1.14 8.01 0.46
CA ALA A 16 0.03 7.62 1.33
C ALA A 16 0.41 6.44 2.23
N TYR A 17 1.11 5.45 1.66
CA TYR A 17 1.58 4.29 2.39
C TYR A 17 2.64 4.64 3.46
N ILE A 18 3.64 5.45 3.13
CA ILE A 18 4.67 5.90 4.09
C ILE A 18 4.02 6.70 5.22
N ARG A 19 3.09 7.61 4.91
CA ARG A 19 2.37 8.38 5.94
C ARG A 19 1.62 7.47 6.91
N TYR A 20 1.00 6.41 6.41
CA TYR A 20 0.35 5.41 7.25
C TYR A 20 1.34 4.64 8.14
N LEU A 21 2.47 4.19 7.57
CA LEU A 21 3.51 3.52 8.36
C LEU A 21 4.06 4.41 9.49
N LEU A 22 4.21 5.71 9.22
CA LEU A 22 4.64 6.69 10.22
C LEU A 22 3.58 6.96 11.29
N SER A 23 2.28 6.91 10.95
CA SER A 23 1.20 7.11 11.92
C SER A 23 0.88 5.86 12.74
N GLU A 24 1.05 4.67 12.17
CA GLU A 24 0.71 3.38 12.78
C GLU A 24 1.90 2.40 12.74
N PRO A 25 3.01 2.73 13.43
CA PRO A 25 4.26 1.97 13.32
C PRO A 25 4.20 0.57 13.97
N VAL A 26 3.21 0.30 14.82
CA VAL A 26 3.14 -0.95 15.61
C VAL A 26 2.10 -1.93 15.08
N ARG A 27 1.08 -1.47 14.34
CA ARG A 27 -0.05 -2.30 13.87
C ARG A 27 -0.38 -2.03 12.41
N THR A 28 0.61 -2.21 11.55
CA THR A 28 0.44 -2.06 10.11
C THR A 28 -0.39 -3.21 9.54
N SER A 29 -1.56 -2.90 8.95
CA SER A 29 -2.37 -3.88 8.23
C SER A 29 -2.96 -3.26 6.97
N CYS A 30 -3.22 -4.07 5.94
CA CYS A 30 -3.87 -3.60 4.72
C CYS A 30 -5.27 -3.03 4.99
N THR A 31 -5.97 -3.55 6.01
CA THR A 31 -7.28 -3.08 6.46
C THR A 31 -7.16 -1.71 7.12
N GLY A 32 -6.19 -1.53 8.04
CA GLY A 32 -5.93 -0.23 8.67
C GLY A 32 -5.49 0.84 7.67
N LEU A 33 -4.69 0.47 6.66
CA LEU A 33 -4.34 1.38 5.57
C LEU A 33 -5.57 1.78 4.74
N SER A 34 -6.46 0.84 4.46
CA SER A 34 -7.74 1.08 3.76
C SER A 34 -8.62 2.07 4.53
N ASP A 35 -8.73 1.89 5.85
CA ASP A 35 -9.54 2.74 6.72
C ASP A 35 -8.96 4.15 6.86
N VAL A 36 -7.63 4.27 6.99
CA VAL A 36 -6.94 5.57 7.09
C VAL A 36 -6.96 6.32 5.76
N LEU A 37 -6.87 5.62 4.63
CA LEU A 37 -6.90 6.23 3.31
C LEU A 37 -8.32 6.40 2.74
N LEU A 38 -9.35 6.48 3.61
CA LEU A 38 -10.77 6.79 3.34
C LEU A 38 -11.10 6.94 1.84
N ASN A 39 -11.73 5.90 1.25
CA ASN A 39 -12.06 5.67 -0.18
C ASN A 39 -11.15 4.74 -0.98
N ILE A 40 -10.33 3.91 -0.32
CA ILE A 40 -9.52 2.89 -0.99
C ILE A 40 -9.90 1.52 -0.46
N SER A 41 -10.30 0.60 -1.37
CA SER A 41 -10.58 -0.77 -0.98
C SER A 41 -9.30 -1.54 -0.65
N HIS A 42 -9.42 -2.53 0.23
CA HIS A 42 -8.37 -3.51 0.55
C HIS A 42 -7.68 -4.08 -0.71
N ASP A 43 -8.45 -4.42 -1.76
CA ASP A 43 -7.90 -4.94 -3.01
C ASP A 43 -7.01 -3.96 -3.76
N SER A 44 -7.29 -2.65 -3.65
CA SER A 44 -6.49 -1.59 -4.27
C SER A 44 -5.14 -1.45 -3.55
N VAL A 45 -5.16 -1.56 -2.22
CA VAL A 45 -3.94 -1.64 -1.38
C VAL A 45 -3.11 -2.87 -1.75
N ASN A 46 -3.73 -4.05 -1.81
CA ASN A 46 -3.01 -5.29 -2.10
C ASN A 46 -2.38 -5.27 -3.51
N ARG A 47 -3.11 -4.75 -4.52
CA ARG A 47 -2.57 -4.56 -5.87
C ARG A 47 -1.41 -3.58 -5.91
N PHE A 48 -1.45 -2.51 -5.10
CA PHE A 48 -0.33 -1.58 -4.96
C PHE A 48 0.89 -2.28 -4.36
N LEU A 49 0.75 -2.96 -3.21
CA LEU A 49 1.88 -3.63 -2.55
C LEU A 49 2.52 -4.71 -3.43
N LEU A 50 1.71 -5.51 -4.13
CA LEU A 50 2.19 -6.53 -5.07
C LEU A 50 2.89 -5.90 -6.29
N ARG A 51 2.41 -4.75 -6.77
CA ARG A 51 3.02 -4.03 -7.91
C ARG A 51 4.37 -3.44 -7.54
N GLU A 52 4.45 -2.80 -6.37
CA GLU A 52 5.69 -2.21 -5.85
C GLU A 52 6.66 -3.27 -5.32
N ASN A 53 6.26 -4.55 -5.33
CA ASN A 53 7.03 -5.67 -4.79
C ASN A 53 7.45 -5.40 -3.34
N TYR A 54 6.55 -4.78 -2.56
CA TYR A 54 6.79 -4.47 -1.17
C TYR A 54 6.93 -5.78 -0.40
N ARG A 55 8.04 -5.91 0.34
CA ARG A 55 8.29 -7.05 1.22
C ARG A 55 8.16 -6.54 2.66
N PRO A 56 7.37 -7.22 3.52
CA PRO A 56 7.28 -6.87 4.94
C PRO A 56 8.53 -7.29 5.74
N GLU A 57 9.68 -7.44 5.07
CA GLU A 57 10.93 -7.83 5.69
C GLU A 57 11.64 -6.53 6.11
N ASP A 58 11.48 -6.15 7.37
CA ASP A 58 12.46 -5.31 8.04
C ASP A 58 13.73 -6.15 8.19
N PHE A 59 14.75 -5.85 7.38
CA PHE A 59 16.11 -6.36 7.60
C PHE A 59 16.71 -5.79 8.88
#